data_AF-A0A428NNK5-F1
#
_entry.id   AF-A0A428NNK5-F1
#
_cell.length_a   1.000
_cell.length_b   1.000
_cell.length_c   1.000
_cell.angle_alpha   90.00
_cell.angle_beta   90.00
_cell.angle_gamma   90.00
#
_symmetry.space_group_name_H-M   'P 1'
#
loop_
_entity.id
_entity.type
_entity.pdbx_description
1 polymer ?
#
loop_
_entity_poly.entity_id
_entity_poly.type
_entity_poly.pdbx_seq_one_letter_code
_entity_poly.pdbx_strand_id
1 'polypeptide(L)'
;MIDTPTGLFELLPNETILHLASLLPIADVVSLKRATHDLLPVLAERIDPSRYLQSTGPFADSTELLEVMARHGAVFSGSRALEYFVPGSSTNDSDWDFYVPPILSSIIAVKNVLEKSGVTFESSLESAARKLREKSEVVLNQNQIVSIAYEAFFNKGSWSMEQRIVINSVRYMYPALRDMTIHIRENGLVGWMEDLIPIFIREGGRVTFLQPHEEIAHVYPENVASKVLSGTAYRNGSAVSVQLVVGTIDRRMTSITDGLSQTVFGSILSFYGSHVQCMLSKHIAIHLYYRLASGKRAFRWQVPEAVHRKAEDAVEKYVTRGFRFITASDNGEDWTFRSAQDSDSFLIEFDACEHYVPTLSQIKDLRWCHMGETIQMSPHPRMTDSRHELLRFGIVSR
;
A
#
# COMPACT_ATOMS: atom_id res chain seq x y z
N MET A 1 33.90 10.59 -34.50
CA MET A 1 33.39 10.40 -33.13
C MET A 1 33.94 9.08 -32.65
N ILE A 2 34.46 9.01 -31.42
CA ILE A 2 34.92 7.75 -30.87
C ILE A 2 33.66 6.94 -30.55
N ASP A 3 33.46 5.83 -31.26
CA ASP A 3 32.37 4.88 -30.98
C ASP A 3 32.79 4.03 -29.77
N THR A 4 32.65 4.59 -28.58
CA THR A 4 32.76 3.81 -27.35
C THR A 4 31.42 3.11 -27.07
N PRO A 5 31.43 1.94 -26.41
CA PRO A 5 30.19 1.21 -26.08
C PRO A 5 29.22 1.99 -25.19
N THR A 6 29.71 3.03 -24.51
CA THR A 6 28.94 3.97 -23.68
C THR A 6 28.70 5.32 -24.39
N GLY A 7 29.23 5.53 -25.59
CA GLY A 7 29.14 6.77 -26.34
C GLY A 7 29.57 7.99 -25.52
N LEU A 8 28.86 9.12 -25.68
CA LEU A 8 29.17 10.37 -24.99
C LEU A 8 28.99 10.31 -23.46
N PHE A 9 28.39 9.25 -22.90
CA PHE A 9 28.25 9.12 -21.45
C PHE A 9 29.59 8.94 -20.75
N GLU A 10 30.62 8.42 -21.42
CA GLU A 10 31.97 8.31 -20.82
C GLU A 10 32.60 9.67 -20.49
N LEU A 11 32.10 10.74 -21.12
CA LEU A 11 32.59 12.10 -20.91
C LEU A 11 31.91 12.79 -19.71
N LEU A 12 30.88 12.17 -19.14
CA LEU A 12 30.10 12.73 -18.05
C LEU A 12 30.49 12.11 -16.70
N PRO A 13 30.56 12.90 -15.62
CA PRO A 13 30.68 12.36 -14.27
C PRO A 13 29.49 11.47 -13.92
N ASN A 14 29.75 10.44 -13.12
CA ASN A 14 28.74 9.49 -12.65
C ASN A 14 27.55 10.18 -11.98
N GLU A 15 27.78 11.25 -11.23
CA GLU A 15 26.75 12.05 -10.57
C GLU A 15 25.81 12.71 -11.57
N THR A 16 26.35 13.16 -12.71
CA THR A 16 25.56 13.78 -13.78
C THR A 16 24.71 12.74 -14.50
N ILE A 17 25.29 11.56 -14.79
CA ILE A 17 24.57 10.45 -15.41
C ILE A 17 23.44 9.98 -14.48
N LEU A 18 23.72 9.83 -13.19
CA LEU A 18 22.71 9.43 -12.20
C LEU A 18 21.59 10.48 -12.07
N HIS A 19 21.93 11.77 -12.08
CA HIS A 19 20.93 12.84 -12.08
C HIS A 19 20.04 12.77 -13.33
N LEU A 20 20.61 12.63 -14.52
CA LEU A 20 19.84 12.46 -15.76
C LEU A 20 18.95 11.21 -15.70
N ALA A 21 19.49 10.07 -15.26
CA ALA A 21 18.73 8.83 -15.10
C ALA A 21 17.60 8.94 -14.08
N SER A 22 17.73 9.80 -13.06
CA SER A 22 16.67 10.06 -12.08
C SER A 22 15.44 10.74 -12.68
N LEU A 23 15.60 11.45 -13.80
CA LEU A 23 14.53 12.14 -14.52
C LEU A 23 13.83 11.27 -15.56
N LEU A 24 14.40 10.10 -15.87
CA LEU A 24 13.87 9.19 -16.89
C LEU A 24 12.87 8.19 -16.30
N PRO A 25 11.81 7.84 -17.06
CA PRO A 25 11.01 6.64 -16.77
C PRO A 25 11.90 5.40 -16.66
N ILE A 26 11.53 4.48 -15.77
CA ILE A 26 12.40 3.34 -15.43
C ILE A 26 12.69 2.43 -16.63
N ALA A 27 11.75 2.30 -17.56
CA ALA A 27 11.98 1.51 -18.78
C ALA A 27 13.07 2.09 -19.67
N ASP A 28 13.22 3.42 -19.69
CA ASP A 28 14.27 4.10 -20.46
C ASP A 28 15.62 3.90 -19.78
N VAL A 29 15.68 3.93 -18.44
CA VAL A 29 16.89 3.61 -17.67
C VAL A 29 17.33 2.16 -17.92
N VAL A 30 16.39 1.20 -17.89
CA VAL A 30 16.68 -0.21 -18.20
C VAL A 30 17.16 -0.37 -19.65
N SER A 31 16.54 0.35 -20.59
CA SER A 31 16.94 0.32 -22.00
C SER A 31 18.33 0.93 -22.20
N LEU A 32 18.64 2.03 -21.50
CA LEU A 32 19.95 2.66 -21.53
C LEU A 32 21.03 1.76 -20.90
N LYS A 33 20.73 1.09 -19.80
CA LYS A 33 21.61 0.10 -19.16
C LYS A 33 21.97 -1.02 -20.14
N ARG A 34 20.97 -1.55 -20.87
CA ARG A 34 21.19 -2.56 -21.92
C ARG A 34 21.99 -2.00 -23.10
N ALA A 35 21.64 -0.80 -23.58
CA ALA A 35 22.33 -0.16 -24.71
C ALA A 35 23.82 0.10 -24.40
N THR A 36 24.13 0.41 -23.14
CA THR A 36 25.50 0.64 -22.64
C THR A 36 26.18 -0.63 -22.16
N HIS A 37 25.59 -1.81 -22.39
CA HIS A 37 26.18 -3.11 -22.07
C HIS A 37 26.57 -3.23 -20.58
N ASP A 38 25.75 -2.64 -19.71
CA ASP A 38 25.99 -2.59 -18.26
C ASP A 38 27.28 -1.86 -17.82
N LEU A 39 27.94 -1.12 -18.71
CA LEU A 39 29.20 -0.42 -18.43
C LEU A 39 29.04 0.87 -17.61
N LEU A 40 27.80 1.29 -17.33
CA LEU A 40 27.49 2.45 -16.47
C LEU A 40 26.84 1.97 -15.15
N PRO A 41 27.63 1.72 -14.09
CA PRO A 41 27.12 1.19 -12.82
C PRO A 41 26.02 2.03 -12.17
N VAL A 42 26.07 3.35 -12.37
CA VAL A 42 25.06 4.31 -11.89
C VAL A 42 23.65 4.02 -12.39
N LEU A 43 23.50 3.36 -13.54
CA LEU A 43 22.18 2.95 -14.03
C LEU A 43 21.61 1.78 -13.20
N ALA A 44 22.47 0.89 -12.71
CA ALA A 44 22.07 -0.16 -11.78
C ALA A 44 21.64 0.45 -10.44
N GLU A 45 22.33 1.50 -9.95
CA GLU A 45 21.94 2.21 -8.73
C GLU A 45 20.55 2.86 -8.83
N ARG A 46 20.20 3.44 -9.99
CA ARG A 46 18.85 4.00 -10.23
C ARG A 46 17.76 2.93 -10.27
N ILE A 47 18.11 1.71 -10.66
CA ILE A 47 17.21 0.57 -10.78
C ILE A 47 17.03 -0.13 -9.42
N ASP A 48 18.03 -0.12 -8.55
CA ASP A 48 18.01 -0.80 -7.26
C ASP A 48 16.93 -0.21 -6.30
N PRO A 49 15.95 -1.01 -5.84
CA PRO A 49 14.90 -0.54 -4.93
C PRO A 49 15.44 -0.12 -3.56
N SER A 50 16.50 -0.77 -3.04
CA SER A 50 17.14 -0.39 -1.78
C SER A 50 17.77 0.99 -1.91
N ARG A 51 18.48 1.24 -3.02
CA ARG A 51 19.07 2.56 -3.31
C ARG A 51 18.00 3.63 -3.50
N TYR A 52 16.88 3.30 -4.14
CA TYR A 52 15.75 4.21 -4.26
C TYR A 52 15.20 4.60 -2.88
N LEU A 53 14.89 3.63 -2.02
CA LEU A 53 14.38 3.88 -0.67
C LEU A 53 15.38 4.65 0.20
N GLN A 54 16.67 4.34 0.10
CA GLN A 54 17.71 5.00 0.90
C GLN A 54 17.93 6.45 0.46
N SER A 55 17.94 6.70 -0.85
CA SER A 55 18.23 8.02 -1.40
C SER A 55 17.03 8.96 -1.35
N THR A 56 15.80 8.43 -1.47
CA THR A 56 14.56 9.23 -1.57
C THR A 56 13.66 9.12 -0.34
N GLY A 57 13.81 8.07 0.47
CA GLY A 57 13.01 7.84 1.68
C GLY A 57 13.65 8.34 2.95
N PRO A 58 12.90 8.34 4.07
CA PRO A 58 13.40 8.65 5.40
C PRO A 58 14.06 7.44 6.10
N PHE A 59 14.34 6.36 5.38
CA PHE A 59 14.70 5.07 5.98
C PHE A 59 16.20 4.94 6.20
N ALA A 60 16.60 4.66 7.44
CA ALA A 60 18.01 4.52 7.79
C ALA A 60 18.65 3.24 7.21
N ASP A 61 17.92 2.11 7.19
CA ASP A 61 18.38 0.83 6.67
C ASP A 61 17.37 0.24 5.68
N SER A 62 17.46 0.71 4.43
CA SER A 62 16.55 0.26 3.36
C SER A 62 16.76 -1.19 2.95
N THR A 63 17.97 -1.73 3.18
CA THR A 63 18.30 -3.12 2.83
C THR A 63 17.57 -4.06 3.78
N GLU A 64 17.75 -3.91 5.10
CA GLU A 64 17.06 -4.76 6.08
C GLU A 64 15.54 -4.64 5.97
N LEU A 65 15.03 -3.43 5.71
CA LEU A 65 13.61 -3.20 5.46
C LEU A 65 13.09 -4.06 4.31
N LEU A 66 13.74 -4.03 3.15
CA LEU A 66 13.33 -4.84 1.99
C LEU A 66 13.46 -6.34 2.24
N GLU A 67 14.46 -6.77 3.02
CA GLU A 67 14.60 -8.19 3.39
C GLU A 67 13.45 -8.70 4.24
N VAL A 68 13.11 -7.96 5.29
CA VAL A 68 11.99 -8.32 6.18
C VAL A 68 10.68 -8.25 5.40
N MET A 69 10.48 -7.23 4.58
CA MET A 69 9.30 -7.15 3.70
C MET A 69 9.18 -8.38 2.80
N ALA A 70 10.28 -8.80 2.15
CA ALA A 70 10.28 -9.97 1.29
C ALA A 70 9.92 -11.26 2.03
N ARG A 71 10.48 -11.48 3.24
CA ARG A 71 10.17 -12.66 4.07
C ARG A 71 8.71 -12.71 4.53
N HIS A 72 8.03 -11.57 4.58
CA HIS A 72 6.68 -11.43 5.11
C HIS A 72 5.62 -11.11 4.05
N GLY A 73 5.97 -11.14 2.77
CA GLY A 73 5.06 -10.85 1.66
C GLY A 73 4.59 -9.39 1.61
N ALA A 74 5.34 -8.46 2.21
CA ALA A 74 5.03 -7.05 2.17
C ALA A 74 5.66 -6.35 0.96
N VAL A 75 5.02 -5.27 0.50
CA VAL A 75 5.45 -4.49 -0.66
C VAL A 75 5.30 -3.01 -0.39
N PHE A 76 6.03 -2.22 -1.17
CA PHE A 76 5.91 -0.77 -1.22
C PHE A 76 5.09 -0.37 -2.45
N SER A 77 4.10 0.51 -2.31
CA SER A 77 3.19 0.90 -3.39
C SER A 77 2.77 2.38 -3.25
N GLY A 78 1.76 2.80 -4.01
CA GLY A 78 1.23 4.16 -3.97
C GLY A 78 2.08 5.18 -4.74
N SER A 79 2.02 6.44 -4.31
CA SER A 79 2.55 7.57 -5.11
C SER A 79 4.07 7.57 -5.25
N ARG A 80 4.77 7.13 -4.21
CA ARG A 80 6.23 7.04 -4.20
C ARG A 80 6.73 5.79 -4.95
N ALA A 81 5.97 4.70 -4.94
CA ALA A 81 6.25 3.59 -5.86
C ALA A 81 6.09 4.02 -7.32
N LEU A 82 5.05 4.79 -7.64
CA LEU A 82 4.88 5.33 -8.99
C LEU A 82 6.01 6.30 -9.38
N GLU A 83 6.54 7.10 -8.46
CA GLU A 83 7.72 7.95 -8.71
C GLU A 83 8.94 7.15 -9.18
N TYR A 84 9.17 5.96 -8.61
CA TYR A 84 10.25 5.08 -9.07
C TYR A 84 10.09 4.69 -10.54
N PHE A 85 8.86 4.39 -10.99
CA PHE A 85 8.57 4.01 -12.38
C PHE A 85 8.53 5.22 -13.32
N VAL A 86 7.87 6.30 -12.90
CA VAL A 86 7.54 7.47 -13.70
C VAL A 86 7.84 8.72 -12.86
N PRO A 87 9.04 9.32 -13.01
CA PRO A 87 9.41 10.52 -12.26
C PRO A 87 8.40 11.67 -12.38
N GLY A 88 8.33 12.51 -11.35
CA GLY A 88 7.35 13.60 -11.24
C GLY A 88 5.92 13.12 -10.97
N SER A 89 5.75 11.97 -10.33
CA SER A 89 4.45 11.41 -9.94
C SER A 89 4.16 11.52 -8.44
N SER A 90 5.13 12.00 -7.65
CA SER A 90 5.03 12.30 -6.23
C SER A 90 5.52 13.71 -5.91
N THR A 91 5.19 14.20 -4.72
CA THR A 91 5.70 15.47 -4.16
C THR A 91 6.38 15.21 -2.84
N ASN A 92 7.02 16.20 -2.21
CA ASN A 92 7.64 16.00 -0.89
C ASN A 92 6.64 15.59 0.20
N ASP A 93 5.39 16.01 0.05
CA ASP A 93 4.29 15.67 0.98
C ASP A 93 3.61 14.33 0.65
N SER A 94 4.06 13.61 -0.38
CA SER A 94 3.52 12.28 -0.69
C SER A 94 3.93 11.26 0.38
N ASP A 95 2.92 10.57 0.92
CA ASP A 95 3.05 9.47 1.87
C ASP A 95 3.85 8.27 1.32
N TRP A 96 4.43 7.50 2.24
CA TRP A 96 5.08 6.22 1.98
C TRP A 96 4.16 5.06 2.36
N ASP A 97 3.59 4.37 1.37
CA ASP A 97 2.59 3.33 1.60
C ASP A 97 3.21 1.93 1.48
N PHE A 98 3.28 1.22 2.61
CA PHE A 98 3.67 -0.18 2.69
C PHE A 98 2.44 -1.04 2.85
N TYR A 99 2.35 -2.14 2.13
CA TYR A 99 1.24 -3.09 2.21
C TYR A 99 1.76 -4.40 2.76
N VAL A 100 1.08 -4.94 3.77
CA VAL A 100 1.45 -6.20 4.43
C VAL A 100 0.26 -7.15 4.45
N PRO A 101 0.45 -8.47 4.27
CA PRO A 101 -0.62 -9.43 4.44
C PRO A 101 -1.22 -9.37 5.85
N PRO A 102 -2.50 -9.74 6.03
CA PRO A 102 -3.18 -9.71 7.32
C PRO A 102 -2.77 -10.84 8.28
N ILE A 103 -1.48 -11.19 8.31
CA ILE A 103 -0.89 -12.14 9.26
C ILE A 103 -0.25 -11.36 10.39
N LEU A 104 -0.62 -11.66 11.64
CA LEU A 104 -0.09 -10.97 12.82
C LEU A 104 1.45 -10.96 12.88
N SER A 105 2.10 -12.10 12.63
CA SER A 105 3.56 -12.19 12.63
C SER A 105 4.20 -11.31 11.55
N SER A 106 3.60 -11.24 10.35
CA SER A 106 4.06 -10.35 9.28
C SER A 106 3.85 -8.88 9.62
N ILE A 107 2.70 -8.51 10.18
CA ILE A 107 2.42 -7.14 10.61
C ILE A 107 3.43 -6.69 11.66
N ILE A 108 3.67 -7.52 12.69
CA ILE A 108 4.63 -7.21 13.76
C ILE A 108 6.05 -7.08 13.19
N ALA A 109 6.50 -8.02 12.36
CA ALA A 109 7.85 -7.98 11.81
C ALA A 109 8.08 -6.75 10.93
N VAL A 110 7.15 -6.44 10.02
CA VAL A 110 7.24 -5.28 9.13
C VAL A 110 7.13 -3.97 9.89
N LYS A 111 6.25 -3.89 10.90
CA LYS A 111 6.19 -2.72 11.79
C LYS A 111 7.51 -2.50 12.51
N ASN A 112 8.08 -3.54 13.12
CA ASN A 112 9.32 -3.44 13.89
C ASN A 112 10.52 -3.00 13.03
N VAL A 113 10.64 -3.51 11.80
CA VAL A 113 11.73 -3.09 10.90
C VAL A 113 11.54 -1.66 10.41
N LEU A 114 10.29 -1.20 10.20
CA LEU A 114 10.01 0.21 9.90
C LEU A 114 10.41 1.10 11.08
N GLU A 115 10.12 0.68 12.31
CA GLU A 115 10.55 1.40 13.52
C GLU A 115 12.07 1.46 13.64
N LYS A 116 12.75 0.35 13.41
CA LYS A 116 14.22 0.29 13.36
C LYS A 116 14.79 1.19 12.25
N SER A 117 14.05 1.35 11.15
CA SER A 117 14.41 2.22 10.03
C SER A 117 14.11 3.71 10.26
N GLY A 118 13.59 4.09 11.44
CA GLY A 118 13.34 5.49 11.82
C GLY A 118 11.88 5.93 11.79
N VAL A 119 10.93 5.02 11.58
CA VAL A 119 9.49 5.33 11.65
C VAL A 119 9.00 5.31 13.10
N THR A 120 8.24 6.31 13.51
CA THR A 120 7.51 6.30 14.79
C THR A 120 6.03 6.14 14.52
N PHE A 121 5.45 4.99 14.90
CA PHE A 121 4.01 4.76 14.76
C PHE A 121 3.21 5.47 15.85
N GLU A 122 2.13 6.14 15.44
CA GLU A 122 1.17 6.81 16.32
C GLU A 122 0.10 5.80 16.75
N SER A 123 -0.31 5.82 18.03
CA SER A 123 -1.41 4.97 18.50
C SER A 123 -2.76 5.44 17.95
N SER A 124 -3.78 4.57 17.93
CA SER A 124 -5.12 5.00 17.46
C SER A 124 -5.72 6.08 18.36
N LEU A 125 -5.45 5.98 19.66
CA LEU A 125 -5.85 6.98 20.65
C LEU A 125 -5.11 8.31 20.47
N GLU A 126 -3.79 8.29 20.27
CA GLU A 126 -3.00 9.50 20.01
C GLU A 126 -3.47 10.21 18.74
N SER A 127 -3.68 9.45 17.66
CA SER A 127 -4.17 9.99 16.39
C SER A 127 -5.56 10.61 16.52
N ALA A 128 -6.47 9.95 17.22
CA ALA A 128 -7.80 10.47 17.48
C ALA A 128 -7.78 11.74 18.34
N ALA A 129 -6.97 11.74 19.41
CA ALA A 129 -6.81 12.89 20.29
C ALA A 129 -6.20 14.10 19.57
N ARG A 130 -5.20 13.88 18.72
CA ARG A 130 -4.60 14.92 17.89
C ARG A 130 -5.59 15.51 16.90
N LYS A 131 -6.36 14.69 16.18
CA LYS A 131 -7.41 15.18 15.27
C LYS A 131 -8.48 15.99 16.01
N LEU A 132 -8.91 15.51 17.17
CA LEU A 132 -9.84 16.25 18.02
C LEU A 132 -9.26 17.60 18.47
N ARG A 133 -7.97 17.66 18.81
CA ARG A 133 -7.27 18.91 19.17
C ARG A 133 -7.15 19.88 18.00
N GLU A 134 -6.80 19.39 16.81
CA GLU A 134 -6.49 20.22 15.64
C GLU A 134 -7.73 20.67 14.88
N LYS A 135 -8.78 19.84 14.87
CA LYS A 135 -9.99 20.06 14.06
C LYS A 135 -11.26 20.25 14.89
N SER A 136 -11.18 20.16 16.22
CA SER A 136 -12.33 20.13 17.13
C SER A 136 -13.30 18.98 16.87
N GLU A 137 -12.92 18.00 16.05
CA GLU A 137 -13.74 16.84 15.70
C GLU A 137 -12.90 15.63 15.25
N VAL A 138 -13.46 14.44 15.45
CA VAL A 138 -12.89 13.19 14.94
C VAL A 138 -13.99 12.17 14.63
N VAL A 139 -13.87 11.51 13.48
CA VAL A 139 -14.66 10.31 13.14
C VAL A 139 -13.84 9.08 13.50
N LEU A 140 -14.42 8.16 14.25
CA LEU A 140 -13.84 6.86 14.56
C LEU A 140 -14.65 5.77 13.87
N ASN A 141 -13.98 4.97 13.05
CA ASN A 141 -14.58 3.74 12.53
C ASN A 141 -14.55 2.63 13.60
N GLN A 142 -15.33 1.56 13.38
CA GLN A 142 -15.36 0.35 14.23
C GLN A 142 -13.98 -0.08 14.70
N ASN A 143 -13.05 -0.08 13.76
CA ASN A 143 -11.68 -0.50 13.94
C ASN A 143 -10.93 0.36 14.98
N GLN A 144 -10.90 1.67 14.77
CA GLN A 144 -10.30 2.62 15.69
C GLN A 144 -10.96 2.57 17.08
N ILE A 145 -12.29 2.35 17.12
CA ILE A 145 -13.02 2.17 18.39
C ILE A 145 -12.45 0.99 19.18
N VAL A 146 -12.23 -0.17 18.53
CA VAL A 146 -11.64 -1.35 19.17
C VAL A 146 -10.21 -1.09 19.62
N SER A 147 -9.37 -0.52 18.75
CA SER A 147 -7.97 -0.20 19.09
C SER A 147 -7.88 0.74 20.29
N ILE A 148 -8.69 1.80 20.32
CA ILE A 148 -8.75 2.76 21.43
C ILE A 148 -9.20 2.08 22.73
N ALA A 149 -10.23 1.23 22.66
CA ALA A 149 -10.70 0.50 23.83
C ALA A 149 -9.63 -0.44 24.40
N TYR A 150 -8.93 -1.17 23.52
CA TYR A 150 -7.81 -2.04 23.89
C TYR A 150 -6.68 -1.23 24.55
N GLU A 151 -6.23 -0.15 23.91
CA GLU A 151 -5.19 0.75 24.43
C GLU A 151 -5.57 1.30 25.81
N ALA A 152 -6.80 1.79 25.98
CA ALA A 152 -7.29 2.36 27.23
C ALA A 152 -7.50 1.32 28.34
N PHE A 153 -7.67 0.04 28.00
CA PHE A 153 -7.81 -1.05 28.95
C PHE A 153 -6.46 -1.47 29.54
N PHE A 154 -5.44 -1.65 28.69
CA PHE A 154 -4.12 -2.12 29.11
C PHE A 154 -3.19 -0.99 29.56
N ASN A 155 -3.30 0.20 28.96
CA ASN A 155 -2.44 1.34 29.31
C ASN A 155 -3.15 2.26 30.31
N LYS A 156 -2.93 2.00 31.61
CA LYS A 156 -3.46 2.81 32.73
C LYS A 156 -2.59 4.04 33.04
N GLY A 157 -2.06 4.70 32.01
CA GLY A 157 -1.23 5.90 32.13
C GLY A 157 -2.01 7.20 32.37
N SER A 158 -1.28 8.30 32.55
CA SER A 158 -1.85 9.65 32.60
C SER A 158 -2.23 10.10 31.19
N TRP A 159 -3.51 10.01 30.84
CA TRP A 159 -4.02 10.49 29.55
C TRP A 159 -4.19 12.02 29.53
N SER A 160 -3.85 12.63 28.40
CA SER A 160 -4.17 14.03 28.08
C SER A 160 -5.69 14.27 28.06
N MET A 161 -6.10 15.54 28.04
CA MET A 161 -7.51 15.92 28.07
C MET A 161 -8.27 15.34 26.87
N GLU A 162 -7.71 15.46 25.67
CA GLU A 162 -8.33 14.98 24.43
C GLU A 162 -8.39 13.45 24.39
N GLN A 163 -7.34 12.77 24.88
CA GLN A 163 -7.36 11.30 25.02
C GLN A 163 -8.47 10.86 25.99
N ARG A 164 -8.64 11.56 27.12
CA ARG A 164 -9.75 11.27 28.06
C ARG A 164 -11.11 11.46 27.41
N ILE A 165 -11.27 12.52 26.62
CA ILE A 165 -12.52 12.77 25.89
C ILE A 165 -12.80 11.59 24.96
N VAL A 166 -11.83 11.20 24.12
CA VAL A 166 -11.97 10.08 23.18
C VAL A 166 -12.30 8.77 23.90
N ILE A 167 -11.56 8.42 24.95
CA ILE A 167 -11.79 7.19 25.74
C ILE A 167 -13.19 7.18 26.36
N ASN A 168 -13.59 8.30 26.98
CA ASN A 168 -14.89 8.41 27.63
C ASN A 168 -16.03 8.34 26.63
N SER A 169 -15.88 8.97 25.46
CA SER A 169 -16.83 8.88 24.36
C SER A 169 -17.00 7.43 23.88
N VAL A 170 -15.90 6.69 23.66
CA VAL A 170 -15.96 5.27 23.28
C VAL A 170 -16.65 4.43 24.37
N ARG A 171 -16.27 4.59 25.64
CA ARG A 171 -16.84 3.83 26.78
C ARG A 171 -18.27 4.23 27.15
N TYR A 172 -18.71 5.41 26.74
CA TYR A 172 -20.08 5.88 26.87
C TYR A 172 -20.96 5.22 25.81
N MET A 173 -20.50 5.22 24.54
CA MET A 173 -21.24 4.61 23.43
C MET A 173 -21.27 3.09 23.49
N TYR A 174 -20.16 2.47 23.90
CA TYR A 174 -20.02 1.02 23.94
C TYR A 174 -19.56 0.57 25.33
N PRO A 175 -20.47 0.49 26.32
CA PRO A 175 -20.13 0.08 27.69
C PRO A 175 -19.45 -1.29 27.78
N ALA A 176 -19.76 -2.21 26.85
CA ALA A 176 -19.13 -3.52 26.76
C ALA A 176 -17.59 -3.43 26.58
N LEU A 177 -17.10 -2.39 25.88
CA LEU A 177 -15.68 -2.17 25.65
C LEU A 177 -14.91 -1.65 26.87
N ARG A 178 -15.57 -1.45 28.02
CA ARG A 178 -14.89 -1.12 29.28
C ARG A 178 -14.08 -2.29 29.82
N ASP A 179 -14.53 -3.51 29.55
CA ASP A 179 -13.81 -4.72 29.89
C ASP A 179 -13.48 -5.50 28.62
N MET A 180 -12.23 -5.41 28.19
CA MET A 180 -11.79 -6.06 26.97
C MET A 180 -11.49 -7.55 27.17
N THR A 181 -11.45 -8.06 28.40
CA THR A 181 -11.03 -9.46 28.67
C THR A 181 -11.95 -10.47 27.99
N ILE A 182 -13.25 -10.23 27.99
CA ILE A 182 -14.26 -11.09 27.34
C ILE A 182 -14.17 -11.09 25.81
N HIS A 183 -13.53 -10.07 25.24
CA HIS A 183 -13.36 -9.91 23.81
C HIS A 183 -11.98 -10.35 23.32
N ILE A 184 -11.03 -10.66 24.20
CA ILE A 184 -9.69 -11.06 23.80
C ILE A 184 -9.59 -12.59 23.78
N ARG A 185 -9.18 -13.13 22.64
CA ARG A 185 -8.90 -14.55 22.45
C ARG A 185 -7.55 -14.90 23.09
N GLU A 186 -7.32 -16.19 23.34
CA GLU A 186 -6.07 -16.69 23.94
C GLU A 186 -4.80 -16.29 23.16
N ASN A 187 -4.93 -16.05 21.85
CA ASN A 187 -3.84 -15.58 20.99
C ASN A 187 -3.65 -14.05 20.99
N GLY A 188 -4.32 -13.32 21.89
CA GLY A 188 -4.26 -11.86 22.02
C GLY A 188 -5.10 -11.08 21.01
N LEU A 189 -5.76 -11.75 20.05
CA LEU A 189 -6.64 -11.09 19.09
C LEU A 189 -7.97 -10.70 19.72
N VAL A 190 -8.48 -9.52 19.37
CA VAL A 190 -9.84 -9.12 19.73
C VAL A 190 -10.84 -9.86 18.81
N GLY A 191 -11.82 -10.54 19.42
CA GLY A 191 -12.95 -11.18 18.78
C GLY A 191 -13.80 -10.20 17.99
N TRP A 192 -14.54 -10.72 17.00
CA TRP A 192 -15.39 -9.89 16.16
C TRP A 192 -16.56 -9.30 16.96
N MET A 193 -16.93 -8.05 16.67
CA MET A 193 -18.02 -7.34 17.35
C MET A 193 -18.91 -6.69 16.28
N GLU A 194 -20.02 -7.34 15.93
CA GLU A 194 -20.88 -6.93 14.80
C GLU A 194 -21.58 -5.57 15.05
N ASP A 195 -21.80 -5.21 16.32
CA ASP A 195 -22.66 -4.09 16.73
C ASP A 195 -21.97 -2.71 16.78
N LEU A 196 -20.74 -2.58 16.27
CA LEU A 196 -19.95 -1.35 16.35
C LEU A 196 -20.16 -0.47 15.12
N ILE A 197 -20.96 0.58 15.28
CA ILE A 197 -21.22 1.60 14.25
C ILE A 197 -20.15 2.71 14.34
N PRO A 198 -19.70 3.32 13.23
CA PRO A 198 -18.83 4.50 13.28
C PRO A 198 -19.44 5.64 14.11
N ILE A 199 -18.60 6.28 14.92
CA ILE A 199 -19.00 7.40 15.78
C ILE A 199 -18.28 8.68 15.39
N PHE A 200 -18.95 9.80 15.60
CA PHE A 200 -18.39 11.13 15.44
C PHE A 200 -18.31 11.83 16.79
N ILE A 201 -17.13 12.28 17.16
CA ILE A 201 -16.84 12.93 18.45
C ILE A 201 -16.49 14.39 18.16
N ARG A 202 -17.22 15.31 18.80
CA ARG A 202 -16.90 16.74 18.79
C ARG A 202 -16.18 17.16 20.07
N GLU A 203 -15.58 18.34 20.02
CA GLU A 203 -15.05 19.04 21.19
C GLU A 203 -16.05 19.02 22.37
N GLY A 204 -15.54 18.72 23.58
CA GLY A 204 -16.36 18.50 24.78
C GLY A 204 -16.98 17.10 24.90
N GLY A 205 -16.70 16.18 23.97
CA GLY A 205 -17.08 14.76 24.07
C GLY A 205 -18.50 14.43 23.65
N ARG A 206 -19.18 15.34 22.94
CA ARG A 206 -20.48 15.04 22.33
C ARG A 206 -20.30 14.02 21.21
N VAL A 207 -21.07 12.95 21.27
CA VAL A 207 -21.01 11.85 20.31
C VAL A 207 -22.31 11.75 19.52
N THR A 208 -22.19 11.56 18.21
CA THR A 208 -23.33 11.23 17.34
C THR A 208 -23.01 9.98 16.53
N PHE A 209 -24.02 9.13 16.32
CA PHE A 209 -23.94 8.07 15.33
C PHE A 209 -23.88 8.69 13.94
N LEU A 210 -23.02 8.12 13.09
CA LEU A 210 -23.23 8.24 11.66
C LEU A 210 -24.26 7.16 11.31
N GLN A 211 -25.48 7.55 10.95
CA GLN A 211 -26.45 6.58 10.45
C GLN A 211 -25.82 5.87 9.26
N PRO A 212 -25.89 4.53 9.17
CA PRO A 212 -25.64 3.86 7.91
C PRO A 212 -26.66 4.46 6.94
N HIS A 213 -26.22 5.28 5.98
CA HIS A 213 -27.10 5.59 4.87
C HIS A 213 -27.53 4.26 4.25
N GLU A 214 -28.79 4.18 3.81
CA GLU A 214 -29.38 3.05 3.11
C GLU A 214 -28.60 2.74 1.82
N GLU A 215 -27.40 2.20 1.93
CA GLU A 215 -26.63 1.60 0.86
C GLU A 215 -26.91 0.11 0.91
N ILE A 216 -27.92 -0.27 0.12
CA ILE A 216 -28.26 -1.65 -0.19
C ILE A 216 -26.99 -2.40 -0.64
N ALA A 217 -26.66 -3.44 0.12
CA ALA A 217 -25.95 -4.65 -0.30
C ALA A 217 -24.84 -4.49 -1.38
N HIS A 218 -23.76 -3.79 -1.06
CA HIS A 218 -22.50 -4.01 -1.78
C HIS A 218 -21.41 -4.41 -0.80
N VAL A 219 -21.03 -5.69 -0.89
CA VAL A 219 -20.03 -6.36 -0.07
C VAL A 219 -18.65 -5.80 -0.42
N TYR A 220 -18.27 -4.71 0.23
CA TYR A 220 -16.86 -4.48 0.49
C TYR A 220 -16.41 -5.52 1.52
N PRO A 221 -15.21 -6.12 1.41
CA PRO A 221 -14.73 -7.05 2.42
C PRO A 221 -14.50 -6.28 3.72
N GLU A 222 -15.52 -6.33 4.58
CA GLU A 222 -15.48 -6.15 6.02
C GLU A 222 -14.34 -7.03 6.54
N ASN A 223 -13.32 -6.47 7.22
CA ASN A 223 -12.52 -7.04 8.32
C ASN A 223 -11.12 -6.39 8.47
N VAL A 224 -10.92 -5.69 9.60
CA VAL A 224 -9.75 -5.65 10.54
C VAL A 224 -9.53 -4.25 11.14
N ALA A 225 -9.45 -4.25 12.48
CA ALA A 225 -9.45 -3.18 13.50
C ALA A 225 -8.51 -1.96 13.34
N SER A 226 -7.75 -1.84 12.26
CA SER A 226 -7.24 -0.57 11.69
C SER A 226 -6.43 -1.00 10.48
N LYS A 227 -7.00 -0.85 9.28
CA LYS A 227 -6.33 -1.26 8.03
C LYS A 227 -5.01 -0.49 7.82
N VAL A 228 -4.79 0.62 8.51
CA VAL A 228 -3.63 1.48 8.31
C VAL A 228 -3.04 1.87 9.65
N LEU A 229 -1.80 1.44 9.91
CA LEU A 229 -0.97 1.98 10.99
C LEU A 229 -0.27 3.22 10.44
N SER A 230 -0.56 4.38 11.05
CA SER A 230 0.03 5.65 10.65
C SER A 230 1.30 5.91 11.45
N GLY A 231 2.38 6.19 10.75
CA GLY A 231 3.67 6.54 11.31
C GLY A 231 4.22 7.82 10.72
N THR A 232 5.21 8.37 11.41
CA THR A 232 5.97 9.55 10.97
C THR A 232 7.44 9.22 11.00
N ALA A 233 8.18 9.62 9.97
CA ALA A 233 9.63 9.55 9.94
C ALA A 233 10.19 10.93 9.54
N TYR A 234 11.49 11.13 9.68
CA TYR A 234 12.12 12.41 9.38
C TYR A 234 13.15 12.26 8.28
N ARG A 235 13.09 13.15 7.29
CA ARG A 235 14.09 13.29 6.23
C ARG A 235 14.51 14.74 6.13
N ASN A 236 15.81 15.00 6.23
CA ASN A 236 16.38 16.36 6.14
C ASN A 236 15.67 17.38 7.06
N GLY A 237 15.31 16.95 8.27
CA GLY A 237 14.59 17.77 9.26
C GLY A 237 13.08 17.95 9.01
N SER A 238 12.54 17.41 7.91
CA SER A 238 11.10 17.46 7.61
C SER A 238 10.42 16.15 7.97
N ALA A 239 9.26 16.22 8.60
CA ALA A 239 8.42 15.06 8.89
C ALA A 239 7.75 14.56 7.60
N VAL A 240 7.75 13.25 7.40
CA VAL A 240 7.06 12.58 6.28
C VAL A 240 6.15 11.49 6.83
N SER A 241 4.98 11.34 6.21
CA SER A 241 4.02 10.31 6.61
C SER A 241 4.42 8.94 6.04
N VAL A 242 4.31 7.92 6.87
CA VAL A 242 4.50 6.52 6.53
C VAL A 242 3.25 5.76 6.93
N GLN A 243 2.73 4.93 6.03
CA GLN A 243 1.55 4.11 6.27
C GLN A 243 1.92 2.64 6.13
N LEU A 244 1.57 1.83 7.13
CA LEU A 244 1.58 0.38 7.02
C LEU A 244 0.14 -0.11 6.88
N VAL A 245 -0.23 -0.46 5.66
CA VAL A 245 -1.56 -0.89 5.24
C VAL A 245 -1.66 -2.42 5.32
N VAL A 246 -2.52 -2.91 6.19
CA VAL A 246 -2.80 -4.33 6.37
C VAL A 246 -3.81 -4.78 5.30
N GLY A 247 -3.55 -5.93 4.65
CA GLY A 247 -4.48 -6.54 3.71
C GLY A 247 -5.80 -6.97 4.35
N THR A 248 -6.75 -7.46 3.56
CA THR A 248 -8.06 -7.91 4.04
C THR A 248 -8.16 -9.43 4.07
N ILE A 249 -8.83 -10.00 5.08
CA ILE A 249 -9.24 -11.40 5.09
C ILE A 249 -10.73 -11.47 4.79
N ASP A 250 -11.11 -12.01 3.64
CA ASP A 250 -12.50 -12.36 3.38
C ASP A 250 -12.87 -13.60 4.21
N ARG A 251 -13.78 -13.44 5.18
CA ARG A 251 -14.26 -14.53 6.05
C ARG A 251 -15.45 -15.29 5.49
N ARG A 252 -16.14 -14.77 4.46
CA ARG A 252 -17.28 -15.44 3.83
C ARG A 252 -16.81 -16.58 2.91
N MET A 253 -15.55 -16.52 2.48
CA MET A 253 -14.89 -17.62 1.79
C MET A 253 -14.21 -18.56 2.79
N THR A 254 -14.99 -19.50 3.33
CA THR A 254 -14.50 -20.68 4.08
C THR A 254 -13.71 -21.66 3.20
N SER A 255 -13.68 -21.44 1.89
CA SER A 255 -12.92 -22.22 0.94
C SER A 255 -11.57 -21.56 0.64
N ILE A 256 -10.50 -22.31 0.92
CA ILE A 256 -9.07 -22.06 0.61
C ILE A 256 -8.84 -21.75 -0.89
N THR A 257 -9.87 -21.83 -1.72
CA THR A 257 -9.79 -21.56 -3.15
C THR A 257 -9.58 -20.05 -3.44
N ASP A 258 -10.21 -19.14 -2.71
CA ASP A 258 -10.10 -17.66 -2.77
C ASP A 258 -8.75 -16.93 -2.63
N GLY A 259 -7.61 -17.60 -2.75
CA GLY A 259 -6.37 -17.24 -2.05
C GLY A 259 -5.73 -15.89 -2.36
N LEU A 260 -6.03 -15.30 -3.53
CA LEU A 260 -5.46 -14.02 -3.97
C LEU A 260 -6.05 -12.82 -3.22
N SER A 261 -7.27 -12.95 -2.72
CA SER A 261 -8.01 -11.93 -1.94
C SER A 261 -7.37 -11.66 -0.57
N GLN A 262 -6.49 -12.56 -0.12
CA GLN A 262 -5.76 -12.47 1.16
C GLN A 262 -4.35 -11.90 1.01
N THR A 263 -3.96 -11.50 -0.20
CA THR A 263 -2.63 -10.93 -0.52
C THR A 263 -2.67 -9.41 -0.63
N VAL A 264 -1.52 -8.75 -0.73
CA VAL A 264 -1.45 -7.30 -0.98
C VAL A 264 -2.03 -6.90 -2.34
N PHE A 265 -2.12 -7.83 -3.31
CA PHE A 265 -2.62 -7.54 -4.66
C PHE A 265 -4.07 -7.12 -4.68
N GLY A 266 -4.91 -7.64 -3.77
CA GLY A 266 -6.28 -7.16 -3.61
C GLY A 266 -6.32 -5.66 -3.28
N SER A 267 -5.38 -5.19 -2.47
CA SER A 267 -5.27 -3.75 -2.16
C SER A 267 -4.76 -2.95 -3.35
N ILE A 268 -3.74 -3.43 -4.06
CA ILE A 268 -3.19 -2.75 -5.25
C ILE A 268 -4.25 -2.61 -6.35
N LEU A 269 -5.02 -3.68 -6.61
CA LEU A 269 -6.07 -3.66 -7.64
C LEU A 269 -7.26 -2.79 -7.24
N SER A 270 -7.55 -2.67 -5.94
CA SER A 270 -8.61 -1.80 -5.43
C SER A 270 -8.30 -0.30 -5.51
N PHE A 271 -7.12 0.08 -6.01
CA PHE A 271 -6.83 1.50 -6.23
C PHE A 271 -7.80 2.12 -7.23
N TYR A 272 -8.05 3.40 -7.04
CA TYR A 272 -9.03 4.16 -7.82
C TYR A 272 -8.61 4.43 -9.27
N GLY A 273 -7.35 4.20 -9.62
CA GLY A 273 -6.84 4.46 -10.97
C GLY A 273 -5.63 3.60 -11.32
N SER A 274 -5.45 3.38 -12.62
CA SER A 274 -4.47 2.42 -13.14
C SER A 274 -3.01 2.84 -13.00
N HIS A 275 -2.74 4.14 -12.86
CA HIS A 275 -1.38 4.69 -12.72
C HIS A 275 -0.73 4.32 -11.39
N VAL A 276 -1.52 4.18 -10.32
CA VAL A 276 -0.96 3.79 -9.01
C VAL A 276 -0.89 2.29 -8.82
N GLN A 277 -1.37 1.47 -9.77
CA GLN A 277 -1.34 0.00 -9.71
C GLN A 277 0.07 -0.52 -10.02
N CYS A 278 0.98 -0.26 -9.09
CA CYS A 278 2.39 -0.62 -9.15
C CYS A 278 2.91 -0.97 -7.76
N MET A 279 3.99 -1.73 -7.69
CA MET A 279 4.64 -2.06 -6.42
C MET A 279 6.12 -2.36 -6.59
N LEU A 280 6.86 -2.18 -5.51
CA LEU A 280 8.26 -2.56 -5.37
C LEU A 280 8.42 -3.51 -4.19
N SER A 281 9.36 -4.42 -4.32
CA SER A 281 9.83 -5.34 -3.29
C SER A 281 11.34 -5.54 -3.44
N LYS A 282 11.95 -6.38 -2.59
CA LYS A 282 13.37 -6.76 -2.74
C LYS A 282 13.68 -7.38 -4.10
N HIS A 283 12.75 -8.20 -4.62
CA HIS A 283 13.04 -9.09 -5.75
C HIS A 283 12.46 -8.62 -7.07
N ILE A 284 11.36 -7.86 -7.02
CA ILE A 284 10.69 -7.35 -8.19
C ILE A 284 10.19 -5.92 -8.02
N ALA A 285 10.08 -5.22 -9.15
CA ALA A 285 9.24 -4.04 -9.31
C ALA A 285 8.27 -4.32 -10.46
N ILE A 286 6.97 -4.16 -10.24
CA ILE A 286 5.94 -4.35 -11.27
C ILE A 286 5.00 -3.15 -11.34
N HIS A 287 4.63 -2.76 -12.55
CA HIS A 287 3.58 -1.80 -12.83
C HIS A 287 2.60 -2.39 -13.84
N LEU A 288 1.32 -2.49 -13.47
CA LEU A 288 0.29 -3.22 -14.24
C LEU A 288 -0.17 -2.48 -15.51
N TYR A 289 -0.12 -1.14 -15.51
CA TYR A 289 -0.48 -0.29 -16.65
C TYR A 289 0.63 0.71 -17.01
N TYR A 290 1.89 0.25 -17.02
CA TYR A 290 3.08 1.10 -17.18
C TYR A 290 3.06 1.91 -18.46
N ARG A 291 2.71 1.32 -19.60
CA ARG A 291 2.70 2.04 -20.89
C ARG A 291 1.75 3.24 -20.87
N LEU A 292 0.61 3.09 -20.18
CA LEU A 292 -0.35 4.17 -20.01
C LEU A 292 0.19 5.24 -19.04
N ALA A 293 0.72 4.80 -17.90
CA ALA A 293 1.22 5.68 -16.84
C ALA A 293 2.47 6.48 -17.25
N SER A 294 3.39 5.87 -18.00
CA SER A 294 4.58 6.54 -18.54
C SER A 294 4.22 7.66 -19.52
N GLY A 295 3.11 7.53 -20.25
CA GLY A 295 2.50 8.59 -21.04
C GLY A 295 1.67 9.60 -20.23
N LYS A 296 1.75 9.57 -18.89
CA LYS A 296 0.92 10.35 -17.95
C LYS A 296 -0.58 10.23 -18.25
N ARG A 297 -1.03 9.02 -18.56
CA ARG A 297 -2.45 8.68 -18.72
C ARG A 297 -2.83 7.62 -17.68
N ALA A 298 -4.10 7.59 -17.32
CA ALA A 298 -4.62 6.60 -16.37
C ALA A 298 -6.07 6.27 -16.67
N PHE A 299 -6.48 5.02 -16.47
CA PHE A 299 -7.89 4.68 -16.34
C PHE A 299 -8.39 5.10 -14.97
N ARG A 300 -9.59 5.69 -14.92
CA ARG A 300 -10.34 5.87 -13.68
C ARG A 300 -11.19 4.62 -13.47
N TRP A 301 -11.00 3.95 -12.35
CA TRP A 301 -11.80 2.79 -11.99
C TRP A 301 -13.04 3.23 -11.23
N GLN A 302 -14.12 2.48 -11.37
CA GLN A 302 -15.30 2.66 -10.55
C GLN A 302 -14.94 2.32 -9.10
N VAL A 303 -15.35 3.19 -8.18
CA VAL A 303 -15.13 3.02 -6.74
C VAL A 303 -16.47 3.11 -6.01
N PRO A 304 -16.62 2.49 -4.83
CA PRO A 304 -17.82 2.66 -4.03
C PRO A 304 -18.08 4.12 -3.67
N GLU A 305 -19.36 4.46 -3.51
CA GLU A 305 -19.81 5.81 -3.15
C GLU A 305 -19.13 6.33 -1.88
N ALA A 306 -19.00 5.47 -0.86
CA ALA A 306 -18.33 5.79 0.41
C ALA A 306 -16.89 6.32 0.28
N VAL A 307 -16.18 6.00 -0.81
CA VAL A 307 -14.81 6.47 -1.07
C VAL A 307 -14.70 7.35 -2.32
N HIS A 308 -15.82 7.67 -2.96
CA HIS A 308 -15.87 8.43 -4.21
C HIS A 308 -15.18 9.79 -4.08
N ARG A 309 -15.53 10.59 -3.06
CA ARG A 309 -14.90 11.90 -2.82
C ARG A 309 -13.38 11.81 -2.65
N LYS A 310 -12.90 10.84 -1.86
CA LYS A 310 -11.45 10.64 -1.66
C LYS A 310 -10.73 10.26 -2.96
N ALA A 311 -11.39 9.47 -3.79
CA ALA A 311 -10.86 9.09 -5.08
C ALA A 311 -10.82 10.29 -6.04
N GLU A 312 -11.81 11.17 -6.02
CA GLU A 312 -11.80 12.42 -6.80
C GLU A 312 -10.69 13.38 -6.34
N ASP A 313 -10.52 13.59 -5.02
CA ASP A 313 -9.41 14.38 -4.48
C ASP A 313 -8.05 13.79 -4.93
N ALA A 314 -7.96 12.45 -4.95
CA ALA A 314 -6.78 11.75 -5.42
C ALA A 314 -6.60 11.88 -6.95
N VAL A 315 -7.66 11.94 -7.76
CA VAL A 315 -7.59 12.22 -9.19
C VAL A 315 -7.06 13.63 -9.44
N GLU A 316 -7.64 14.64 -8.79
CA GLU A 316 -7.22 16.04 -8.93
C GLU A 316 -5.73 16.22 -8.58
N LYS A 317 -5.28 15.56 -7.51
CA LYS A 317 -3.86 15.50 -7.12
C LYS A 317 -2.95 15.00 -8.25
N TYR A 318 -3.36 14.05 -9.08
CA TYR A 318 -2.52 13.57 -10.19
C TYR A 318 -2.71 14.36 -11.48
N VAL A 319 -3.87 15.00 -11.67
CA VAL A 319 -4.06 15.97 -12.76
C VAL A 319 -3.06 17.12 -12.62
N THR A 320 -2.85 17.64 -11.40
CA THR A 320 -1.83 18.68 -11.14
C THR A 320 -0.39 18.18 -11.37
N ARG A 321 -0.18 16.86 -11.34
CA ARG A 321 1.09 16.18 -11.66
C ARG A 321 1.20 15.77 -13.14
N GLY A 322 0.32 16.30 -13.99
CA GLY A 322 0.33 16.13 -15.44
C GLY A 322 -0.42 14.91 -15.96
N PHE A 323 -1.12 14.14 -15.11
CA PHE A 323 -1.90 12.99 -15.57
C PHE A 323 -3.21 13.41 -16.24
N ARG A 324 -3.61 12.65 -17.27
CA ARG A 324 -4.94 12.70 -17.87
C ARG A 324 -5.68 11.40 -17.62
N PHE A 325 -6.85 11.49 -17.01
CA PHE A 325 -7.72 10.33 -16.79
C PHE A 325 -8.61 10.12 -18.02
N ILE A 326 -8.69 8.87 -18.44
CA ILE A 326 -9.49 8.43 -19.57
C ILE A 326 -10.39 7.27 -19.12
N THR A 327 -11.52 7.11 -19.80
CA THR A 327 -12.37 5.94 -19.63
C THR A 327 -11.70 4.73 -20.29
N ALA A 328 -11.67 3.62 -19.59
CA ALA A 328 -11.27 2.35 -20.19
C ALA A 328 -12.30 1.97 -21.25
N SER A 329 -11.84 1.66 -22.45
CA SER A 329 -12.71 1.35 -23.58
C SER A 329 -13.62 0.18 -23.22
N ASP A 330 -14.92 0.41 -23.40
CA ASP A 330 -15.95 -0.59 -23.26
C ASP A 330 -15.97 -1.42 -24.55
N ASN A 331 -15.34 -2.60 -24.51
CA ASN A 331 -15.29 -3.51 -25.66
C ASN A 331 -16.62 -4.31 -25.80
N GLY A 332 -17.72 -3.83 -25.21
CA GLY A 332 -18.95 -4.60 -24.99
C GLY A 332 -18.87 -5.38 -23.68
N GLU A 333 -19.59 -6.50 -23.58
CA GLU A 333 -19.56 -7.39 -22.40
C GLU A 333 -18.27 -8.24 -22.29
N ASP A 334 -17.24 -7.93 -23.09
CA ASP A 334 -16.00 -8.69 -23.16
C ASP A 334 -14.91 -8.13 -22.22
N TRP A 335 -14.40 -9.01 -21.36
CA TRP A 335 -13.31 -8.69 -20.45
C TRP A 335 -11.98 -8.54 -21.20
N THR A 336 -11.29 -7.43 -20.96
CA THR A 336 -9.91 -7.23 -21.41
C THR A 336 -8.96 -7.93 -20.44
N PHE A 337 -8.37 -9.04 -20.87
CA PHE A 337 -7.40 -9.80 -20.07
C PHE A 337 -6.00 -9.19 -20.17
N ARG A 338 -5.34 -9.12 -19.02
CA ARG A 338 -4.05 -8.50 -18.81
C ARG A 338 -3.11 -9.43 -18.05
N SER A 339 -1.82 -9.17 -18.17
CA SER A 339 -0.78 -9.98 -17.54
C SER A 339 0.46 -9.21 -17.20
N ALA A 340 1.20 -9.66 -16.19
CA ALA A 340 2.49 -9.06 -15.81
C ALA A 340 3.53 -9.04 -16.94
N GLN A 341 3.30 -9.80 -18.01
CA GLN A 341 4.17 -9.93 -19.17
C GLN A 341 3.59 -9.29 -20.44
N ASP A 342 2.42 -8.66 -20.37
CA ASP A 342 1.86 -7.99 -21.54
C ASP A 342 2.61 -6.70 -21.89
N SER A 343 2.39 -6.18 -23.10
CA SER A 343 3.10 -5.02 -23.63
C SER A 343 2.83 -3.71 -22.90
N ASP A 344 1.82 -3.69 -22.05
CA ASP A 344 1.39 -2.50 -21.33
C ASP A 344 1.81 -2.53 -19.86
N SER A 345 2.22 -3.71 -19.36
CA SER A 345 2.82 -3.91 -18.06
C SER A 345 4.33 -3.72 -18.12
N PHE A 346 4.96 -3.52 -16.96
CA PHE A 346 6.41 -3.47 -16.88
C PHE A 346 6.88 -4.18 -15.60
N LEU A 347 7.77 -5.16 -15.76
CA LEU A 347 8.32 -5.99 -14.69
C LEU A 347 9.85 -5.92 -14.73
N ILE A 348 10.46 -5.62 -13.59
CA ILE A 348 11.90 -5.69 -13.35
C ILE A 348 12.16 -6.75 -12.29
N GLU A 349 13.22 -7.51 -12.49
CA GLU A 349 13.70 -8.57 -11.59
C GLU A 349 15.07 -8.16 -11.05
N PHE A 350 15.28 -8.22 -9.73
CA PHE A 350 16.49 -7.67 -9.09
C PHE A 350 17.48 -8.71 -8.57
N ASP A 351 17.04 -9.93 -8.26
CA ASP A 351 17.84 -11.16 -8.17
C ASP A 351 16.96 -12.30 -7.61
N ALA A 352 17.10 -13.49 -8.20
CA ALA A 352 16.35 -14.68 -7.81
C ALA A 352 17.09 -15.42 -6.69
N CYS A 353 16.78 -15.13 -5.42
CA CYS A 353 17.11 -16.05 -4.35
C CYS A 353 16.18 -17.27 -4.45
N GLU A 354 16.74 -18.49 -4.35
CA GLU A 354 15.99 -19.76 -4.41
C GLU A 354 14.93 -19.92 -3.31
N HIS A 355 14.94 -19.06 -2.28
CA HIS A 355 14.01 -19.10 -1.14
C HIS A 355 12.90 -18.03 -1.21
N TYR A 356 12.68 -17.42 -2.39
CA TYR A 356 11.71 -16.34 -2.56
C TYR A 356 10.26 -16.84 -2.45
N VAL A 357 9.45 -16.09 -1.69
CA VAL A 357 8.00 -16.21 -1.61
C VAL A 357 7.42 -14.84 -1.92
N PRO A 358 6.76 -14.63 -3.07
CA PRO A 358 6.39 -15.57 -4.15
C PRO A 358 7.58 -16.02 -5.01
N THR A 359 7.53 -17.10 -5.78
CA THR A 359 8.57 -17.33 -6.81
C THR A 359 8.33 -16.39 -8.01
N LEU A 360 9.39 -16.09 -8.77
CA LEU A 360 9.29 -15.25 -9.97
C LEU A 360 8.25 -15.76 -11.00
N SER A 361 8.08 -17.09 -11.08
CA SER A 361 7.06 -17.72 -11.94
C SER A 361 5.65 -17.26 -11.58
N GLN A 362 5.35 -17.13 -10.28
CA GLN A 362 4.02 -16.72 -9.81
C GLN A 362 3.67 -15.30 -10.24
N ILE A 363 4.64 -14.39 -10.17
CA ILE A 363 4.45 -13.00 -10.62
C ILE A 363 4.23 -12.95 -12.13
N LYS A 364 4.99 -13.74 -12.89
CA LYS A 364 4.84 -13.86 -14.35
C LYS A 364 3.48 -14.42 -14.77
N ASP A 365 2.90 -15.27 -13.92
CA ASP A 365 1.57 -15.84 -14.09
C ASP A 365 0.44 -14.95 -13.58
N LEU A 366 0.71 -13.78 -12.98
CA LEU A 366 -0.33 -12.85 -12.57
C LEU A 366 -1.16 -12.43 -13.80
N ARG A 367 -2.47 -12.56 -13.64
CA ARG A 367 -3.48 -12.20 -14.64
C ARG A 367 -4.59 -11.41 -13.94
N TRP A 368 -4.99 -10.32 -14.55
CA TRP A 368 -6.15 -9.53 -14.15
C TRP A 368 -6.98 -9.22 -15.39
N CYS A 369 -8.20 -8.76 -15.18
CA CYS A 369 -9.05 -8.33 -16.28
C CYS A 369 -9.84 -7.09 -15.89
N HIS A 370 -10.21 -6.31 -16.90
CA HIS A 370 -11.10 -5.18 -16.72
C HIS A 370 -12.16 -5.13 -17.82
N MET A 371 -13.33 -4.60 -17.49
CA MET A 371 -14.46 -4.39 -18.40
C MET A 371 -15.04 -3.01 -18.09
N GLY A 372 -14.93 -2.09 -19.05
CA GLY A 372 -15.10 -0.66 -18.78
C GLY A 372 -14.24 -0.23 -17.59
N GLU A 373 -14.86 0.45 -16.64
CA GLU A 373 -14.21 1.00 -15.44
C GLU A 373 -14.13 -0.01 -14.26
N THR A 374 -14.52 -1.27 -14.46
CA THR A 374 -14.42 -2.33 -13.45
C THR A 374 -13.15 -3.17 -13.68
N ILE A 375 -12.40 -3.44 -12.61
CA ILE A 375 -11.20 -4.29 -12.63
C ILE A 375 -11.29 -5.38 -11.57
N GLN A 376 -10.79 -6.58 -11.90
CA GLN A 376 -10.68 -7.69 -10.95
C GLN A 376 -9.51 -8.62 -11.30
N MET A 377 -9.14 -9.50 -10.37
CA MET A 377 -8.23 -10.60 -10.67
C MET A 377 -8.89 -11.60 -11.61
N SER A 378 -8.10 -12.18 -12.53
CA SER A 378 -8.61 -13.25 -13.38
C SER A 378 -8.75 -14.53 -12.53
N PRO A 379 -9.90 -15.23 -12.58
CA PRO A 379 -10.08 -16.49 -11.84
C PRO A 379 -9.31 -17.67 -12.45
N HIS A 380 -8.63 -17.48 -13.59
CA HIS A 380 -7.90 -18.53 -14.32
C HIS A 380 -6.38 -18.30 -14.26
N PRO A 381 -5.67 -18.73 -13.20
CA PRO A 381 -4.23 -18.91 -13.28
C PRO A 381 -3.91 -20.06 -14.25
N ARG A 382 -2.81 -19.97 -15.01
CA ARG A 382 -2.41 -20.99 -16.01
C ARG A 382 -2.14 -22.37 -15.40
N MET A 383 -1.85 -22.46 -14.10
CA MET A 383 -1.49 -23.70 -13.39
C MET A 383 -2.10 -23.71 -11.98
N THR A 384 -2.54 -24.89 -11.52
CA THR A 384 -3.10 -25.13 -10.17
C THR A 384 -2.09 -24.84 -9.05
N ASP A 385 -0.79 -24.98 -9.35
CA ASP A 385 0.31 -24.72 -8.42
C ASP A 385 0.46 -23.22 -8.13
N SER A 386 0.36 -22.34 -9.15
CA SER A 386 0.49 -20.89 -9.01
C SER A 386 -0.50 -20.29 -8.00
N ARG A 387 -1.67 -20.93 -7.79
CA ARG A 387 -2.70 -20.50 -6.82
C ARG A 387 -2.32 -20.82 -5.36
N HIS A 388 -1.79 -22.02 -5.09
CA HIS A 388 -1.25 -22.41 -3.77
C HIS A 388 0.01 -21.64 -3.39
N GLU A 389 0.71 -21.17 -4.41
CA GLU A 389 1.99 -20.50 -4.28
C GLU A 389 1.83 -18.97 -4.12
N LEU A 390 0.89 -18.33 -4.83
CA LEU A 390 0.45 -16.95 -4.57
C LEU A 390 -0.18 -16.79 -3.19
N LEU A 391 -0.82 -17.84 -2.64
CA LEU A 391 -1.24 -17.92 -1.24
C LEU A 391 -0.07 -17.78 -0.25
N ARG A 392 1.17 -18.12 -0.65
CA ARG A 392 2.35 -17.91 0.19
C ARG A 392 2.76 -16.43 0.27
N PHE A 393 2.22 -15.54 -0.58
CA PHE A 393 2.29 -14.07 -0.45
C PHE A 393 1.54 -13.54 0.81
N GLY A 394 1.30 -14.36 1.82
CA GLY A 394 0.36 -14.06 2.89
C GLY A 394 -0.08 -15.25 3.74
N ILE A 395 0.40 -16.46 3.48
CA ILE A 395 0.28 -17.62 4.37
C ILE A 395 1.63 -18.33 4.34
N VAL A 396 2.43 -18.16 5.39
CA VAL A 396 3.62 -19.00 5.56
C VAL A 396 3.13 -20.44 5.71
N SER A 397 3.54 -21.28 4.76
CA SER A 397 3.50 -22.73 4.88
C SER A 397 4.34 -23.11 6.10
N ARG A 398 3.66 -23.60 7.15
CA ARG A 398 4.12 -24.34 8.34
C ARG A 398 5.57 -24.17 8.78
#